data_AF-A0A929X800-F1
#
_entry.id   AF-A0A929X800-F1
#
_cell.length_a   1.000
_cell.length_b   1.000
_cell.length_c   1.000
_cell.angle_alpha   90.00
_cell.angle_beta   90.00
_cell.angle_gamma   90.00
#
_symmetry.space_group_name_H-M   'P 1'
#
loop_
_entity.id
_entity.type
_entity.pdbx_description
1 polymer ?
#
loop_
_entity_poly.entity_id
_entity_poly.type
_entity_poly.pdbx_seq_one_letter_code
_entity_poly.pdbx_strand_id
1 'polypeptide(L)'
;MRNSKYVWVFGALLTVFGLFAVYSTSIRKSFNQGSKVTIVQNIDTVKAFDTLLSETIEQKTAQVVSSTGAQALLTPPIIGTGENAQISTGVEHTGQSGMVVIMPSEDLTKLEKDLSESKLVSTKTKIIKTQDNYKYFSNQVRSLIIALILCVIVYFIPVSILQNKKVIWAMIIGVTAFQILVFVPALEARYGTARGWIDIPGLPNMQPSEFFKIGYIFFMAYWISKRKEIIATTQFLTQFAVINGAVFLVLLSIPDFGTIFILGATATIMSRYYGLPIKKIGILASIAMVVLVIGSVIIGLFSSKYSYALIRLTTFMTTDSQQKLYQEQHEGWQLKQGIMAVGGGGFRGQGYGKGLQKMGALPEAHSDMIFDAFSEEIGLLGNLLLLGLYFGLFYNVIRGLEEIKDPYFKLVGIGLISLLIIQVFVHIGVNLGILPNTGLTLPFVSHGGTALMINFIQLTLIYKILVNK
;
A
#
# COMPACT_ATOMS: atom_id res chain seq x y z
N MET A 1 -11.13 22.18 -23.18
CA MET A 1 -12.30 21.73 -22.39
C MET A 1 -12.61 20.24 -22.55
N ARG A 2 -12.45 19.61 -23.72
CA ARG A 2 -12.80 18.17 -23.89
C ARG A 2 -12.00 17.24 -22.97
N ASN A 3 -10.68 17.43 -22.86
CA ASN A 3 -9.81 16.56 -22.08
C ASN A 3 -9.96 16.73 -20.55
N SER A 4 -10.35 17.92 -20.08
CA SER A 4 -10.45 18.19 -18.64
C SER A 4 -11.62 17.45 -17.99
N LYS A 5 -12.72 17.19 -18.72
CA LYS A 5 -13.87 16.43 -18.19
C LYS A 5 -13.51 14.96 -17.91
N TYR A 6 -12.62 14.36 -18.70
CA TYR A 6 -12.22 12.96 -18.52
C TYR A 6 -11.47 12.72 -17.22
N VAL A 7 -10.81 13.75 -16.67
CA VAL A 7 -10.15 13.66 -15.36
C VAL A 7 -11.14 13.25 -14.27
N TRP A 8 -12.33 13.87 -14.25
CA TRP A 8 -13.40 13.52 -13.31
C TRP A 8 -14.03 12.16 -13.62
N VAL A 9 -14.21 11.83 -14.90
CA VAL A 9 -14.79 10.54 -15.31
C VAL A 9 -13.92 9.38 -14.83
N PHE A 10 -12.61 9.40 -15.13
CA PHE A 10 -11.71 8.33 -14.70
C PHE A 10 -11.50 8.32 -13.19
N GLY A 11 -11.41 9.48 -12.53
CA GLY A 11 -11.35 9.55 -11.06
C GLY A 11 -12.59 8.95 -10.39
N ALA A 12 -13.77 9.22 -10.91
CA ALA A 12 -15.03 8.63 -10.43
C ALA A 12 -15.07 7.12 -10.67
N LEU A 13 -14.70 6.65 -11.87
CA LEU A 13 -14.65 5.22 -12.18
C LEU A 13 -13.67 4.47 -11.27
N LEU A 14 -12.47 5.01 -11.05
CA LEU A 14 -11.48 4.47 -10.12
C LEU A 14 -12.02 4.42 -8.68
N THR A 15 -12.75 5.45 -8.25
CA THR A 15 -13.34 5.50 -6.90
C THR A 15 -14.47 4.49 -6.74
N VAL A 16 -15.34 4.33 -7.74
CA VAL A 16 -16.41 3.31 -7.74
C VAL A 16 -15.78 1.92 -7.69
N PHE A 17 -14.73 1.68 -8.48
CA PHE A 17 -13.95 0.46 -8.43
C PHE A 17 -13.35 0.24 -7.04
N GLY A 18 -12.78 1.28 -6.43
CA GLY A 18 -12.26 1.28 -5.06
C GLY A 18 -13.30 0.92 -4.01
N LEU A 19 -14.47 1.54 -4.06
CA LEU A 19 -15.58 1.23 -3.16
C LEU A 19 -16.00 -0.23 -3.28
N PHE A 20 -16.04 -0.78 -4.49
CA PHE A 20 -16.33 -2.19 -4.70
C PHE A 20 -15.23 -3.10 -4.12
N ALA A 21 -13.95 -2.74 -4.28
CA ALA A 21 -12.83 -3.47 -3.68
C ALA A 21 -12.88 -3.46 -2.14
N VAL A 22 -13.02 -2.27 -1.53
CA VAL A 22 -13.13 -2.12 -0.07
C VAL A 22 -14.39 -2.81 0.46
N TYR A 23 -15.52 -2.70 -0.25
CA TYR A 23 -16.74 -3.42 0.12
C TYR A 23 -16.50 -4.93 0.11
N SER A 24 -15.80 -5.47 -0.88
CA SER A 24 -15.51 -6.92 -0.95
C SER A 24 -14.70 -7.43 0.23
N THR A 25 -13.71 -6.64 0.66
CA THR A 25 -12.93 -6.94 1.88
C THR A 25 -13.78 -6.83 3.15
N SER A 26 -14.89 -6.11 3.07
CA SER A 26 -15.87 -5.93 4.15
C SER A 26 -16.96 -7.01 4.15
N ILE A 27 -17.20 -7.72 3.04
CA ILE A 27 -18.10 -8.89 2.96
C ILE A 27 -17.43 -10.07 3.68
N ARG A 28 -17.44 -10.00 5.01
CA ARG A 28 -17.23 -11.15 5.90
C ARG A 28 -18.57 -11.77 6.32
N LYS A 29 -19.69 -11.12 5.94
CA LYS A 29 -21.02 -11.36 6.51
C LYS A 29 -21.83 -12.49 5.84
N SER A 30 -21.34 -13.16 4.79
CA SER A 30 -22.10 -14.24 4.16
C SER A 30 -21.69 -15.66 4.57
N PHE A 31 -20.56 -15.84 5.26
CA PHE A 31 -20.21 -17.12 5.90
C PHE A 31 -20.45 -17.05 7.41
N ASN A 32 -21.56 -16.42 7.80
CA ASN A 32 -22.10 -16.52 9.15
C ASN A 32 -23.03 -17.74 9.22
N GLN A 33 -22.44 -18.92 9.08
CA GLN A 33 -22.78 -20.01 10.00
C GLN A 33 -21.58 -20.11 10.94
N GLY A 34 -21.78 -20.52 12.19
CA GLY A 34 -20.71 -20.71 13.16
C GLY A 34 -19.75 -21.82 12.72
N SER A 35 -18.96 -21.56 11.69
CA SER A 35 -18.05 -22.53 11.10
C SER A 35 -16.87 -22.68 12.05
N LYS A 36 -16.88 -23.77 12.81
CA LYS A 36 -15.68 -24.29 13.45
C LYS A 36 -14.68 -24.57 12.34
N VAL A 37 -13.66 -23.73 12.23
CA VAL A 37 -12.52 -24.02 11.34
C VAL A 37 -11.62 -24.97 12.09
N THR A 38 -11.57 -26.21 11.59
CA THR A 38 -10.74 -27.27 12.13
C THR A 38 -9.47 -27.36 11.31
N ILE A 39 -8.35 -27.00 11.94
CA ILE A 39 -7.04 -27.21 11.32
C ILE A 39 -6.68 -28.68 11.51
N VAL A 40 -6.57 -29.42 10.41
CA VAL A 40 -6.21 -30.85 10.40
C VAL A 40 -4.72 -30.95 10.12
N GLN A 41 -3.93 -31.33 11.13
CA GLN A 41 -2.50 -31.59 10.96
C GLN A 41 -2.23 -33.08 10.80
N ASN A 42 -1.64 -33.48 9.68
CA ASN A 42 -1.18 -34.83 9.44
C ASN A 42 0.25 -35.02 10.01
N ILE A 43 0.39 -35.91 10.99
CA ILE A 43 1.63 -36.25 11.72
C ILE A 43 2.74 -36.79 10.81
N ASP A 44 2.41 -37.48 9.71
CA ASP A 44 3.42 -37.96 8.76
C ASP A 44 3.94 -36.82 7.86
N THR A 45 3.15 -35.76 7.65
CA THR A 45 3.58 -34.54 6.96
C THR A 45 4.60 -33.73 7.77
N VAL A 46 4.59 -33.86 9.10
CA VAL A 46 5.58 -33.23 10.00
C VAL A 46 6.93 -33.97 9.94
N LYS A 47 6.95 -35.27 9.67
CA LYS A 47 8.19 -36.06 9.50
C LYS A 47 8.77 -36.00 8.08
N ALA A 48 7.94 -35.83 7.06
CA ALA A 48 8.38 -35.82 5.66
C ALA A 48 9.00 -34.48 5.20
N PHE A 49 9.06 -33.45 6.05
CA PHE A 49 9.60 -32.14 5.66
C PHE A 49 11.13 -32.13 5.44
N ASP A 50 11.81 -33.26 5.69
CA ASP A 50 13.23 -33.48 5.36
C ASP A 50 13.44 -34.06 3.95
N THR A 51 12.39 -34.50 3.25
CA THR A 51 12.54 -35.14 1.92
C THR A 51 11.42 -34.73 0.98
N LEU A 52 11.77 -33.85 0.04
CA LEU A 52 11.19 -33.62 -1.29
C LEU A 52 9.76 -34.13 -1.53
N LEU A 53 8.85 -33.17 -1.77
CA LEU A 53 7.54 -33.29 -2.43
C LEU A 53 7.39 -34.58 -3.25
N SER A 54 6.65 -35.56 -2.71
CA SER A 54 6.25 -36.73 -3.48
C SER A 54 4.84 -36.50 -4.07
N GLU A 55 4.74 -36.54 -5.41
CA GLU A 55 3.51 -36.44 -6.19
C GLU A 55 2.38 -37.34 -5.66
N THR A 56 2.75 -38.45 -5.01
CA THR A 56 1.83 -39.42 -4.40
C THR A 56 0.96 -38.83 -3.29
N ILE A 57 1.46 -37.87 -2.52
CA ILE A 57 0.73 -37.24 -1.41
C ILE A 57 -0.24 -36.18 -1.93
N GLU A 58 0.15 -35.40 -2.95
CA GLU A 58 -0.75 -34.45 -3.61
C GLU A 58 -1.90 -35.17 -4.32
N GLN A 59 -1.62 -36.27 -5.03
CA GLN A 59 -2.65 -37.05 -5.72
C GLN A 59 -3.65 -37.69 -4.74
N LYS A 60 -3.19 -38.29 -3.64
CA LYS A 60 -4.10 -38.88 -2.64
C LYS A 60 -4.91 -37.82 -1.89
N THR A 61 -4.32 -36.67 -1.58
CA THR A 61 -5.03 -35.58 -0.91
C THR A 61 -6.07 -34.94 -1.83
N ALA A 62 -5.74 -34.72 -3.11
CA ALA A 62 -6.69 -34.27 -4.12
C ALA A 62 -7.84 -35.27 -4.34
N GLN A 63 -7.56 -36.57 -4.26
CA GLN A 63 -8.56 -37.63 -4.44
C GLN A 63 -9.57 -37.67 -3.28
N VAL A 64 -9.11 -37.56 -2.03
CA VAL A 64 -9.98 -37.51 -0.83
C VAL A 64 -10.84 -36.24 -0.78
N VAL A 65 -10.30 -35.13 -1.28
CA VAL A 65 -10.98 -33.84 -1.37
C VAL A 65 -12.04 -33.86 -2.48
N SER A 66 -11.74 -34.50 -3.60
CA SER A 66 -12.68 -34.68 -4.70
C SER A 66 -13.86 -35.59 -4.35
N SER A 67 -13.66 -36.58 -3.47
CA SER A 67 -14.72 -37.52 -3.05
C SER A 67 -15.68 -36.95 -2.00
N THR A 68 -15.26 -35.92 -1.24
CA THR A 68 -16.09 -35.23 -0.23
C THR A 68 -16.75 -33.96 -0.74
N GLY A 69 -16.51 -33.55 -1.98
CA GLY A 69 -17.05 -32.31 -2.56
C GLY A 69 -16.47 -31.03 -1.96
N ALA A 70 -15.40 -31.14 -1.16
CA ALA A 70 -14.71 -30.01 -0.54
C ALA A 70 -13.69 -29.39 -1.52
N GLN A 71 -13.41 -28.09 -1.39
CA GLN A 71 -12.27 -27.46 -2.06
C GLN A 71 -11.05 -27.50 -1.12
N ALA A 72 -9.99 -28.21 -1.49
CA ALA A 72 -8.72 -28.15 -0.76
C ALA A 72 -7.88 -26.97 -1.21
N LEU A 73 -7.32 -26.28 -0.23
CA LEU A 73 -6.31 -25.26 -0.42
C LEU A 73 -5.00 -25.76 0.17
N LEU A 74 -4.06 -26.08 -0.70
CA LEU A 74 -2.66 -26.30 -0.36
C LEU A 74 -2.03 -24.94 -0.02
N THR A 75 -2.06 -24.53 1.26
CA THR A 75 -1.30 -23.37 1.73
C THR A 75 -0.09 -23.83 2.58
N PRO A 76 1.13 -23.34 2.32
CA PRO A 76 2.29 -23.65 3.14
C PRO A 76 2.22 -22.94 4.52
N PRO A 77 2.97 -23.43 5.52
CA PRO A 77 2.66 -23.21 6.94
C PRO A 77 3.31 -21.96 7.55
N ILE A 78 2.62 -21.41 8.57
CA ILE A 78 3.00 -20.27 9.41
C ILE A 78 3.86 -20.74 10.58
N ILE A 79 5.03 -20.15 10.82
CA ILE A 79 5.83 -20.31 12.05
C ILE A 79 6.24 -18.92 12.55
N GLY A 80 6.20 -18.67 13.86
CA GLY A 80 6.80 -17.50 14.48
C GLY A 80 7.32 -17.81 15.90
N THR A 81 8.50 -17.28 16.23
CA THR A 81 9.14 -17.22 17.57
C THR A 81 9.85 -15.85 17.67
N GLY A 82 9.41 -14.89 18.51
CA GLY A 82 9.91 -14.55 19.87
C GLY A 82 11.00 -13.44 19.81
N GLU A 83 11.05 -12.32 20.55
CA GLU A 83 10.67 -12.02 21.95
C GLU A 83 10.37 -10.51 22.20
N ASN A 84 9.70 -10.25 23.35
CA ASN A 84 9.41 -8.99 24.07
C ASN A 84 8.02 -8.32 23.89
N ALA A 85 7.00 -9.01 24.42
CA ALA A 85 6.07 -8.58 25.50
C ALA A 85 5.40 -7.18 25.41
N GLN A 86 4.10 -6.94 25.59
CA GLN A 86 2.97 -7.67 26.20
C GLN A 86 1.66 -7.16 25.57
N ILE A 87 0.65 -8.03 25.41
CA ILE A 87 -0.76 -7.81 25.81
C ILE A 87 -1.42 -9.19 25.88
N SER A 88 -2.12 -9.42 26.98
CA SER A 88 -2.70 -10.67 27.45
C SER A 88 -3.85 -11.20 26.60
N THR A 89 -3.64 -12.33 25.91
CA THR A 89 -4.65 -13.38 25.69
C THR A 89 -3.92 -14.71 25.62
N GLY A 90 -4.14 -15.59 26.59
CA GLY A 90 -3.43 -16.87 26.70
C GLY A 90 -3.72 -17.79 25.52
N VAL A 91 -2.70 -18.06 24.71
CA VAL A 91 -2.57 -19.27 23.88
C VAL A 91 -1.07 -19.57 23.76
N GLU A 92 -0.65 -20.74 24.25
CA GLU A 92 0.67 -21.32 24.04
C GLU A 92 0.88 -21.66 22.55
N HIS A 93 1.90 -21.04 21.97
CA HIS A 93 2.35 -21.32 20.60
C HIS A 93 3.25 -22.56 20.59
N THR A 94 2.67 -23.71 20.28
CA THR A 94 3.39 -24.94 19.93
C THR A 94 3.68 -24.94 18.42
N GLY A 95 4.95 -24.93 18.04
CA GLY A 95 5.45 -24.80 16.67
C GLY A 95 5.24 -26.06 15.82
N GLN A 96 4.07 -26.18 15.18
CA GLN A 96 3.82 -27.18 14.15
C GLN A 96 3.16 -26.55 12.92
N SER A 97 3.87 -26.67 11.79
CA SER A 97 3.45 -26.37 10.43
C SER A 97 2.28 -27.28 10.01
N GLY A 98 1.14 -26.69 9.62
CA GLY A 98 -0.05 -27.45 9.19
C GLY A 98 -0.83 -26.80 8.06
N MET A 99 -1.43 -27.63 7.21
CA MET A 99 -2.39 -27.25 6.16
C MET A 99 -3.70 -26.78 6.82
N VAL A 100 -4.27 -25.66 6.36
CA VAL A 100 -5.55 -25.13 6.86
C VAL A 100 -6.65 -25.52 5.90
N VAL A 101 -7.56 -26.39 6.35
CA VAL A 101 -8.73 -26.80 5.57
C VAL A 101 -9.97 -26.18 6.20
N ILE A 102 -10.76 -25.44 5.41
CA ILE A 102 -11.99 -24.80 5.86
C ILE A 102 -13.16 -25.66 5.37
N MET A 103 -13.87 -26.31 6.30
CA MET A 103 -15.05 -27.13 5.98
C MET A 103 -16.27 -26.71 6.84
N PRO A 104 -17.50 -26.90 6.34
CA PRO A 104 -18.73 -26.82 7.15
C PRO A 104 -18.72 -27.85 8.30
N SER A 105 -19.38 -27.54 9.42
CA SER A 105 -19.37 -28.39 10.62
C SER A 105 -19.99 -29.77 10.42
N GLU A 106 -20.88 -29.93 9.45
CA GLU A 106 -21.54 -31.20 9.12
C GLU A 106 -20.63 -32.15 8.32
N ASP A 107 -19.71 -31.60 7.51
CA ASP A 107 -18.74 -32.39 6.74
C ASP A 107 -17.56 -32.85 7.62
N LEU A 108 -17.25 -32.08 8.67
CA LEU A 108 -16.25 -32.43 9.68
C LEU A 108 -16.56 -33.72 10.42
N THR A 109 -17.84 -33.97 10.75
CA THR A 109 -18.25 -35.20 11.47
C THR A 109 -18.24 -36.44 10.58
N LYS A 110 -18.42 -36.28 9.26
CA LYS A 110 -18.21 -37.36 8.29
C LYS A 110 -16.72 -37.66 8.11
N LEU A 111 -15.89 -36.61 7.98
CA LEU A 111 -14.45 -36.74 7.87
C LEU A 111 -13.82 -37.41 9.11
N GLU A 112 -14.28 -37.05 10.31
CA GLU A 112 -13.79 -37.62 11.57
C GLU A 112 -14.16 -39.11 11.75
N LYS A 113 -15.27 -39.55 11.14
CA LYS A 113 -15.63 -40.97 11.07
C LYS A 113 -14.77 -41.76 10.09
N ASP A 114 -14.54 -41.22 8.89
CA ASP A 114 -13.75 -41.88 7.84
C ASP A 114 -12.24 -41.87 8.14
N LEU A 115 -11.72 -40.87 8.86
CA LEU A 115 -10.29 -40.78 9.24
C LEU A 115 -9.92 -41.59 10.49
N SER A 116 -10.87 -42.20 11.20
CA SER A 116 -10.58 -43.02 12.38
C SER A 116 -9.71 -44.25 12.08
N GLU A 117 -9.60 -44.68 10.81
CA GLU A 117 -8.72 -45.76 10.36
C GLU A 117 -7.31 -45.28 9.93
N SER A 118 -7.11 -43.98 9.70
CA SER A 118 -5.81 -43.41 9.32
C SER A 118 -5.24 -42.60 10.49
N LYS A 119 -4.10 -43.06 11.00
CA LYS A 119 -3.39 -42.58 12.20
C LYS A 119 -2.94 -41.11 12.14
N LEU A 120 -3.86 -40.16 12.13
CA LEU A 120 -3.64 -38.71 12.07
C LEU A 120 -4.78 -38.09 12.89
N VAL A 121 -4.60 -37.12 13.78
CA VAL A 121 -4.74 -35.69 13.47
C VAL A 121 -4.55 -34.90 14.79
N SER A 122 -3.77 -33.81 14.78
CA SER A 122 -3.91 -32.75 15.78
C SER A 122 -4.97 -31.76 15.28
N THR A 123 -6.07 -31.65 16.04
CA THR A 123 -7.28 -30.88 15.69
C THR A 123 -7.32 -29.60 16.53
N LYS A 124 -6.73 -28.49 16.06
CA LYS A 124 -6.90 -27.19 16.74
C LYS A 124 -8.05 -26.43 16.11
N THR A 125 -9.14 -26.31 16.85
CA THR A 125 -10.29 -25.46 16.50
C THR A 125 -10.02 -24.04 17.01
N LYS A 126 -9.93 -23.04 16.13
CA LYS A 126 -9.79 -21.64 16.54
C LYS A 126 -11.10 -20.89 16.26
N ILE A 127 -11.74 -20.39 17.31
CA ILE A 127 -12.90 -19.52 17.18
C ILE A 127 -12.38 -18.14 16.81
N ILE A 128 -12.47 -17.77 15.54
CA ILE A 128 -12.13 -16.43 15.08
C ILE A 128 -13.34 -15.54 15.39
N LYS A 129 -13.22 -14.65 16.38
CA LYS A 129 -14.25 -13.62 16.61
C LYS A 129 -14.39 -12.76 15.36
N THR A 130 -15.58 -12.78 14.78
CA THR A 130 -15.95 -12.00 13.60
C THR A 130 -15.94 -10.52 13.98
N GLN A 131 -14.92 -9.78 13.56
CA GLN A 131 -14.89 -8.33 13.70
C GLN A 131 -15.69 -7.72 12.54
N ASP A 132 -16.54 -6.75 12.81
CA ASP A 132 -17.38 -6.06 11.81
C ASP A 132 -16.50 -5.25 10.84
N ASN A 133 -16.06 -5.89 9.75
CA ASN A 133 -15.28 -5.23 8.70
C ASN A 133 -16.08 -4.14 7.94
N TYR A 134 -17.41 -4.08 8.11
CA TYR A 134 -18.26 -3.03 7.53
C TYR A 134 -17.85 -1.62 7.96
N LYS A 135 -17.15 -1.49 9.10
CA LYS A 135 -16.59 -0.23 9.58
C LYS A 135 -15.67 0.43 8.54
N TYR A 136 -14.86 -0.34 7.81
CA TYR A 136 -13.95 0.20 6.79
C TYR A 136 -14.71 0.77 5.60
N PHE A 137 -15.68 0.03 5.07
CA PHE A 137 -16.53 0.53 4.00
C PHE A 137 -17.30 1.79 4.43
N SER A 138 -17.93 1.78 5.60
CA SER A 138 -18.65 2.95 6.12
C SER A 138 -17.73 4.17 6.29
N ASN A 139 -16.51 3.96 6.77
CA ASN A 139 -15.52 5.03 6.90
C ASN A 139 -15.08 5.57 5.54
N GLN A 140 -14.86 4.70 4.55
CA GLN A 140 -14.51 5.09 3.18
C GLN A 140 -15.60 5.96 2.55
N VAL A 141 -16.87 5.58 2.70
CA VAL A 141 -18.02 6.36 2.22
C VAL A 141 -18.07 7.72 2.90
N ARG A 142 -17.89 7.78 4.23
CA ARG A 142 -17.83 9.05 4.96
C ARG A 142 -16.69 9.95 4.47
N SER A 143 -15.50 9.38 4.28
CA SER A 143 -14.35 10.11 3.75
C SER A 143 -14.57 10.59 2.33
N LEU A 144 -15.27 9.82 1.48
CA LEU A 144 -15.66 10.25 0.15
C LEU A 144 -16.61 11.46 0.18
N ILE A 145 -17.61 11.46 1.06
CA ILE A 145 -18.53 12.60 1.23
C ILE A 145 -17.74 13.86 1.61
N ILE A 146 -16.85 13.75 2.60
CA ILE A 146 -15.99 14.86 3.02
C ILE A 146 -15.08 15.31 1.87
N ALA A 147 -14.49 14.37 1.13
CA ALA A 147 -13.65 14.67 -0.02
C ALA A 147 -14.40 15.48 -1.09
N LEU A 148 -15.65 15.11 -1.40
CA LEU A 148 -16.48 15.85 -2.35
C LEU A 148 -16.78 17.27 -1.88
N ILE A 149 -17.05 17.48 -0.59
CA ILE A 149 -17.22 18.83 -0.01
C ILE A 149 -15.92 19.65 -0.17
N LEU A 150 -14.77 19.04 0.13
CA LEU A 150 -13.47 19.70 -0.03
C LEU A 150 -13.16 20.02 -1.50
N CYS A 151 -13.55 19.18 -2.45
CA CYS A 151 -13.44 19.47 -3.88
C CYS A 151 -14.19 20.75 -4.26
N VAL A 152 -15.42 20.93 -3.74
CA VAL A 152 -16.21 22.14 -3.99
C VAL A 152 -15.48 23.37 -3.43
N ILE A 153 -14.98 23.29 -2.20
CA ILE A 153 -14.23 24.40 -1.57
C ILE A 153 -12.99 24.76 -2.39
N VAL A 154 -12.15 23.77 -2.73
CA VAL A 154 -10.92 23.97 -3.50
C VAL A 154 -11.21 24.49 -4.92
N TYR A 155 -12.30 24.05 -5.52
CA TYR A 155 -12.73 24.53 -6.83
C TYR A 155 -13.03 26.03 -6.85
N PHE A 156 -13.56 26.60 -5.76
CA PHE A 156 -13.86 28.02 -5.67
C PHE A 156 -12.65 28.93 -5.35
N ILE A 157 -11.53 28.38 -4.87
CA ILE A 157 -10.31 29.18 -4.58
C ILE A 157 -9.74 29.76 -5.88
N PRO A 158 -9.63 31.08 -6.09
CA PRO A 158 -9.09 31.64 -7.34
C PRO A 158 -7.68 31.13 -7.68
N VAL A 159 -7.43 30.86 -8.97
CA VAL A 159 -6.10 30.39 -9.46
C VAL A 159 -4.99 31.39 -9.12
N SER A 160 -5.28 32.68 -9.10
CA SER A 160 -4.34 33.74 -8.72
C SER A 160 -3.79 33.58 -7.29
N ILE A 161 -4.58 33.04 -6.37
CA ILE A 161 -4.14 32.77 -4.99
C ILE A 161 -3.09 31.65 -4.99
N LEU A 162 -3.27 30.63 -5.82
CA LEU A 162 -2.37 29.48 -5.92
C LEU A 162 -0.99 29.82 -6.50
N GLN A 163 -0.87 30.92 -7.25
CA GLN A 163 0.42 31.40 -7.77
C GLN A 163 1.11 32.40 -6.84
N ASN A 164 0.41 32.89 -5.81
CA ASN A 164 0.93 33.93 -4.93
C ASN A 164 2.07 33.37 -4.06
N LYS A 165 3.26 33.97 -4.19
CA LYS A 165 4.46 33.61 -3.40
C LYS A 165 4.15 33.50 -1.90
N LYS A 166 3.43 34.46 -1.31
CA LYS A 166 3.14 34.45 0.14
C LYS A 166 2.30 33.23 0.52
N VAL A 167 1.34 32.85 -0.32
CA VAL A 167 0.47 31.70 -0.11
C VAL A 167 1.26 30.40 -0.25
N ILE A 168 2.14 30.29 -1.25
CA ILE A 168 2.98 29.10 -1.44
C ILE A 168 3.90 28.87 -0.24
N TRP A 169 4.54 29.94 0.26
CA TRP A 169 5.37 29.88 1.47
C TRP A 169 4.55 29.56 2.72
N ALA A 170 3.39 30.20 2.90
CA ALA A 170 2.50 29.90 4.02
C ALA A 170 2.02 28.44 3.98
N MET A 171 1.73 27.91 2.79
CA MET A 171 1.29 26.53 2.62
C MET A 171 2.39 25.53 2.98
N ILE A 172 3.61 25.69 2.44
CA ILE A 172 4.70 24.76 2.77
C ILE A 172 5.08 24.83 4.26
N ILE A 173 5.11 26.02 4.85
CA ILE A 173 5.35 26.18 6.29
C ILE A 173 4.23 25.52 7.09
N GLY A 174 2.96 25.75 6.72
CA GLY A 174 1.80 25.18 7.38
C GLY A 174 1.77 23.65 7.35
N VAL A 175 2.01 23.04 6.18
CA VAL A 175 2.04 21.56 6.09
C VAL A 175 3.28 20.97 6.75
N THR A 176 4.41 21.69 6.77
CA THR A 176 5.61 21.26 7.52
C THR A 176 5.35 21.33 9.02
N ALA A 177 4.73 22.40 9.50
CA ALA A 177 4.34 22.52 10.90
C ALA A 177 3.35 21.42 11.28
N PHE A 178 2.35 21.15 10.43
CA PHE A 178 1.41 20.04 10.61
C PHE A 178 2.10 18.68 10.65
N GLN A 179 3.12 18.47 9.81
CA GLN A 179 3.95 17.25 9.83
C GLN A 179 4.70 17.09 11.16
N ILE A 180 5.24 18.18 11.70
CA ILE A 180 5.99 18.18 12.97
C ILE A 180 5.06 17.90 14.15
N LEU A 181 3.76 18.23 14.07
CA LEU A 181 2.80 17.94 15.16
C LEU A 181 2.68 16.46 15.48
N VAL A 182 3.09 15.54 14.59
CA VAL A 182 3.16 14.10 14.88
C VAL A 182 4.07 13.80 16.08
N PHE A 183 5.06 14.64 16.37
CA PHE A 183 5.95 14.47 17.53
C PHE A 183 5.35 14.96 18.86
N VAL A 184 4.18 15.60 18.83
CA VAL A 184 3.50 16.06 20.04
C VAL A 184 2.82 14.85 20.70
N PRO A 185 3.26 14.38 21.89
CA PRO A 185 2.76 13.14 22.48
C PRO A 185 1.26 13.14 22.76
N ALA A 186 0.67 14.32 22.99
CA ALA A 186 -0.76 14.48 23.26
C ALA A 186 -1.65 14.27 22.02
N LEU A 187 -1.07 14.34 20.81
CA LEU A 187 -1.78 14.23 19.53
C LEU A 187 -1.31 13.02 18.71
N GLU A 188 -0.29 12.29 19.20
CA GLU A 188 0.27 11.13 18.54
C GLU A 188 -0.72 9.97 18.56
N ALA A 189 -1.11 9.50 17.37
CA ALA A 189 -1.83 8.24 17.22
C ALA A 189 -0.88 7.16 16.73
N ARG A 190 -0.79 6.04 17.46
CA ARG A 190 -0.02 4.87 17.07
C ARG A 190 -0.94 3.80 16.50
N TYR A 191 -0.74 3.46 15.24
CA TYR A 191 -1.37 2.32 14.60
C TYR A 191 -0.31 1.25 14.36
N GLY A 192 -0.29 0.22 15.23
CA GLY A 192 0.75 -0.80 15.22
C GLY A 192 2.14 -0.21 15.55
N THR A 193 3.11 -0.46 14.67
CA THR A 193 4.49 0.05 14.78
C THR A 193 4.71 1.40 14.09
N ALA A 194 3.72 1.90 13.35
CA ALA A 194 3.84 3.12 12.56
C ALA A 194 3.52 4.38 13.38
N ARG A 195 4.44 5.36 13.31
CA ARG A 195 4.24 6.75 13.75
C ARG A 195 4.00 7.61 12.51
N GLY A 196 3.10 8.58 12.58
CA GLY A 196 2.73 9.37 11.39
C GLY A 196 1.27 9.82 11.32
N TRP A 197 0.46 9.44 12.31
CA TRP A 197 -0.96 9.75 12.38
C TRP A 197 -1.24 10.70 13.53
N ILE A 198 -2.16 11.62 13.29
CA ILE A 198 -2.69 12.53 14.30
C ILE A 198 -4.16 12.15 14.52
N ASP A 199 -4.50 11.86 15.77
CA ASP A 199 -5.89 11.65 16.20
C ASP A 199 -6.35 12.88 16.99
N ILE A 200 -7.26 13.64 16.39
CA ILE A 200 -7.90 14.78 17.03
C ILE A 200 -9.30 14.33 17.42
N PRO A 201 -9.67 14.39 18.71
CA PRO A 201 -11.00 13.98 19.16
C PRO A 201 -12.11 14.62 18.33
N GLY A 202 -12.95 13.78 17.71
CA GLY A 202 -14.08 14.21 16.88
C GLY A 202 -13.78 14.40 15.39
N LEU A 203 -12.52 14.33 14.96
CA LEU A 203 -12.12 14.32 13.55
C LEU A 203 -11.67 12.92 13.10
N PRO A 204 -11.73 12.60 11.80
CA PRO A 204 -11.10 11.38 11.28
C PRO A 204 -9.59 11.44 11.47
N ASN A 205 -8.95 10.29 11.69
CA ASN A 205 -7.48 10.21 11.76
C ASN A 205 -6.82 10.83 10.53
N MET A 206 -5.94 11.79 10.79
CA MET A 206 -5.27 12.55 9.75
C MET A 206 -3.83 12.11 9.62
N GLN A 207 -3.39 11.86 8.39
CA GLN A 207 -1.98 11.61 8.09
C GLN A 207 -1.38 12.90 7.51
N PRO A 208 -0.52 13.61 8.26
CA PRO A 208 0.04 14.88 7.79
C PRO A 208 0.86 14.76 6.50
N SER A 209 1.49 13.60 6.25
CA SER A 209 2.33 13.40 5.06
C SER A 209 1.53 13.47 3.77
N GLU A 210 0.23 13.13 3.81
CA GLU A 210 -0.68 13.30 2.68
C GLU A 210 -0.84 14.78 2.28
N PHE A 211 -1.00 15.68 3.26
CA PHE A 211 -1.06 17.13 3.02
C PHE A 211 0.29 17.70 2.60
N PHE A 212 1.36 17.21 3.22
CA PHE A 212 2.72 17.62 2.93
C PHE A 212 3.07 17.43 1.46
N LYS A 213 2.66 16.31 0.85
CA LYS A 213 2.90 16.02 -0.58
C LYS A 213 2.39 17.12 -1.51
N ILE A 214 1.18 17.62 -1.27
CA ILE A 214 0.60 18.70 -2.09
C ILE A 214 1.35 20.01 -1.87
N GLY A 215 1.60 20.40 -0.62
CA GLY A 215 2.32 21.64 -0.31
C GLY A 215 3.73 21.65 -0.91
N TYR A 216 4.42 20.52 -0.84
CA TYR A 216 5.74 20.31 -1.42
C TYR A 216 5.73 20.49 -2.95
N ILE A 217 4.74 19.95 -3.67
CA ILE A 217 4.64 20.10 -5.13
C ILE A 217 4.53 21.57 -5.55
N PHE A 218 3.67 22.35 -4.88
CA PHE A 218 3.52 23.78 -5.19
C PHE A 218 4.80 24.56 -4.89
N PHE A 219 5.46 24.25 -3.77
CA PHE A 219 6.72 24.86 -3.41
C PHE A 219 7.82 24.53 -4.43
N MET A 220 7.97 23.26 -4.81
CA MET A 220 8.95 22.83 -5.79
C MET A 220 8.66 23.38 -7.17
N ALA A 221 7.39 23.41 -7.61
CA ALA A 221 7.02 24.04 -8.88
C ALA A 221 7.41 25.52 -8.90
N TYR A 222 7.16 26.24 -7.81
CA TYR A 222 7.53 27.65 -7.68
C TYR A 222 9.05 27.82 -7.74
N TRP A 223 9.78 27.04 -6.94
CA TRP A 223 11.23 27.12 -6.85
C TRP A 223 11.92 26.75 -8.18
N ILE A 224 11.49 25.67 -8.83
CA ILE A 224 12.01 25.22 -10.14
C ILE A 224 11.72 26.28 -11.22
N SER A 225 10.49 26.82 -11.26
CA SER A 225 10.08 27.78 -12.30
C SER A 225 10.99 29.02 -12.35
N LYS A 226 11.53 29.44 -11.20
CA LYS A 226 12.41 30.61 -11.07
C LYS A 226 13.88 30.33 -11.39
N ARG A 227 14.24 29.10 -11.77
CA ARG A 227 15.64 28.64 -11.91
C ARG A 227 15.95 28.06 -13.27
N LYS A 228 15.22 28.51 -14.30
CA LYS A 228 15.38 28.03 -15.67
C LYS A 228 16.81 28.17 -16.18
N GLU A 229 17.47 29.29 -15.90
CA GLU A 229 18.83 29.58 -16.38
C GLU A 229 19.88 28.64 -15.81
N ILE A 230 19.68 28.18 -14.58
CA ILE A 230 20.65 27.30 -13.89
C ILE A 230 20.23 25.82 -13.92
N ILE A 231 19.09 25.45 -14.51
CA ILE A 231 18.52 24.09 -14.44
C ILE A 231 19.51 23.01 -14.88
N ALA A 232 20.38 23.34 -15.83
CA ALA A 232 21.39 22.45 -16.38
C ALA A 232 22.75 22.55 -15.68
N THR A 233 22.91 23.37 -14.63
CA THR A 233 24.20 23.61 -13.92
C THR A 233 24.30 22.78 -12.63
N THR A 234 25.52 22.62 -12.10
CA THR A 234 25.75 21.91 -10.82
C THR A 234 25.21 22.72 -9.65
N GLN A 235 25.17 24.04 -9.76
CA GLN A 235 24.54 24.93 -8.79
C GLN A 235 23.07 24.57 -8.56
N PHE A 236 22.29 24.28 -9.62
CA PHE A 236 20.91 23.79 -9.44
C PHE A 236 20.90 22.46 -8.70
N LEU A 237 21.78 21.52 -9.05
CA LEU A 237 21.85 20.20 -8.44
C LEU A 237 22.12 20.27 -6.94
N THR A 238 23.09 21.09 -6.54
CA THR A 238 23.43 21.31 -5.13
C THR A 238 22.24 21.89 -4.37
N GLN A 239 21.59 22.91 -4.92
CA GLN A 239 20.46 23.54 -4.23
C GLN A 239 19.22 22.64 -4.20
N PHE A 240 19.01 21.85 -5.26
CA PHE A 240 17.98 20.82 -5.30
C PHE A 240 18.22 19.76 -4.22
N ALA A 241 19.46 19.27 -4.09
CA ALA A 241 19.84 18.29 -3.08
C ALA A 241 19.70 18.84 -1.65
N VAL A 242 20.09 20.09 -1.40
CA VAL A 242 19.96 20.73 -0.08
C VAL A 242 18.50 20.89 0.33
N ILE A 243 17.64 21.37 -0.57
CA ILE A 243 16.21 21.55 -0.29
C ILE A 243 15.52 20.22 -0.02
N ASN A 244 15.78 19.22 -0.87
CA ASN A 244 15.24 17.88 -0.69
C ASN A 244 15.78 17.22 0.58
N GLY A 245 17.08 17.37 0.86
CA GLY A 245 17.71 16.85 2.08
C GLY A 245 17.06 17.42 3.34
N ALA A 246 16.78 18.74 3.38
CA ALA A 246 16.08 19.36 4.50
C ALA A 246 14.66 18.81 4.68
N VAL A 247 13.90 18.68 3.58
CA VAL A 247 12.55 18.09 3.61
C VAL A 247 12.58 16.63 4.07
N PHE A 248 13.53 15.84 3.56
CA PHE A 248 13.64 14.42 3.89
C PHE A 248 14.11 14.18 5.31
N LEU A 249 14.90 15.08 5.90
CA LEU A 249 15.31 14.98 7.30
C LEU A 249 14.08 15.03 8.24
N VAL A 250 13.12 15.90 7.95
CA VAL A 250 11.85 15.97 8.71
C VAL A 250 11.07 14.66 8.59
N LEU A 251 10.98 14.09 7.39
CA LEU A 251 10.24 12.84 7.14
C LEU A 251 10.97 11.59 7.68
N LEU A 252 12.30 11.56 7.65
CA LEU A 252 13.12 10.48 8.22
C LEU A 252 12.93 10.38 9.73
N SER A 253 12.62 11.50 10.39
CA SER A 253 12.32 11.52 11.81
C SER A 253 10.98 10.80 12.13
N ILE A 254 10.11 10.60 11.13
CA ILE A 254 8.79 9.95 11.21
C ILE A 254 8.82 8.59 10.48
N PRO A 255 9.97 7.89 10.49
CA PRO A 255 10.36 6.79 9.58
C PRO A 255 9.57 6.56 8.27
N ASP A 256 9.17 7.62 7.54
CA ASP A 256 8.29 7.51 6.36
C ASP A 256 9.10 7.48 5.06
N PHE A 257 9.77 6.34 4.82
CA PHE A 257 10.62 6.13 3.64
C PHE A 257 9.82 6.11 2.33
N GLY A 258 8.57 5.62 2.37
CA GLY A 258 7.68 5.59 1.21
C GLY A 258 7.42 7.01 0.69
N THR A 259 7.05 7.94 1.59
CA THR A 259 6.80 9.34 1.21
C THR A 259 8.08 10.03 0.71
N ILE A 260 9.24 9.77 1.32
CA ILE A 260 10.53 10.32 0.86
C ILE A 260 10.82 9.90 -0.59
N PHE A 261 10.67 8.61 -0.88
CA PHE A 261 10.92 8.07 -2.21
C PHE A 261 10.02 8.71 -3.27
N ILE A 262 8.70 8.74 -3.02
CA ILE A 262 7.75 9.28 -4.00
C ILE A 262 7.94 10.79 -4.22
N LEU A 263 8.28 11.55 -3.17
CA LEU A 263 8.56 12.97 -3.29
C LEU A 263 9.85 13.27 -4.06
N GLY A 264 10.92 12.54 -3.76
CA GLY A 264 12.19 12.66 -4.48
C GLY A 264 12.07 12.30 -5.96
N ALA A 265 11.36 11.21 -6.27
CA ALA A 265 11.06 10.83 -7.65
C ALA A 265 10.20 11.90 -8.34
N THR A 266 9.15 12.40 -7.68
CA THR A 266 8.27 13.47 -8.22
C THR A 266 9.06 14.74 -8.56
N ALA A 267 9.89 15.22 -7.64
CA ALA A 267 10.67 16.44 -7.86
C ALA A 267 11.76 16.27 -8.93
N THR A 268 12.30 15.06 -9.06
CA THR A 268 13.24 14.71 -10.14
C THR A 268 12.53 14.74 -11.49
N ILE A 269 11.31 14.20 -11.59
CA ILE A 269 10.49 14.27 -12.82
C ILE A 269 10.14 15.72 -13.16
N MET A 270 9.71 16.52 -12.19
CA MET A 270 9.44 17.96 -12.40
C MET A 270 10.68 18.69 -12.93
N SER A 271 11.84 18.43 -12.33
CA SER A 271 13.12 19.05 -12.76
C SER A 271 13.54 18.57 -14.15
N ARG A 272 13.36 17.27 -14.44
CA ARG A 272 13.63 16.69 -15.77
C ARG A 272 12.75 17.28 -16.85
N TYR A 273 11.47 17.48 -16.54
CA TYR A 273 10.51 18.13 -17.42
C TYR A 273 10.94 19.58 -17.72
N TYR A 274 11.44 20.29 -16.71
CA TYR A 274 11.90 21.67 -16.87
C TYR A 274 13.27 21.83 -17.57
N GLY A 275 13.99 20.73 -17.81
CA GLY A 275 15.24 20.73 -18.58
C GLY A 275 16.47 20.15 -17.88
N LEU A 276 16.34 19.49 -16.72
CA LEU A 276 17.47 18.83 -16.05
C LEU A 276 18.06 17.71 -16.93
N PRO A 277 19.36 17.72 -17.26
CA PRO A 277 19.98 16.68 -18.08
C PRO A 277 19.95 15.30 -17.41
N ILE A 278 19.72 14.24 -18.19
CA ILE A 278 19.64 12.85 -17.68
C ILE A 278 20.91 12.41 -16.95
N LYS A 279 22.08 12.89 -17.40
CA LYS A 279 23.37 12.61 -16.74
C LYS A 279 23.37 13.06 -15.26
N LYS A 280 22.71 14.17 -14.94
CA LYS A 280 22.63 14.70 -13.56
C LYS A 280 21.64 13.94 -12.69
N ILE A 281 20.62 13.34 -13.30
CA ILE A 281 19.72 12.42 -12.62
C ILE A 281 20.48 11.16 -12.20
N GLY A 282 21.36 10.66 -13.06
CA GLY A 282 22.29 9.57 -12.70
C GLY A 282 23.13 9.93 -11.46
N ILE A 283 23.69 11.14 -11.40
CA ILE A 283 24.45 11.62 -10.23
C ILE A 283 23.57 11.65 -8.97
N LEU A 284 22.35 12.18 -9.04
CA LEU A 284 21.43 12.19 -7.90
C LEU A 284 21.09 10.77 -7.43
N ALA A 285 20.83 9.85 -8.35
CA ALA A 285 20.54 8.46 -8.05
C ALA A 285 21.73 7.79 -7.36
N SER A 286 22.96 8.00 -7.87
CA SER A 286 24.17 7.48 -7.24
C SER A 286 24.36 8.02 -5.81
N ILE A 287 24.15 9.33 -5.60
CA ILE A 287 24.24 9.92 -4.26
C ILE A 287 23.18 9.34 -3.33
N ALA A 288 21.92 9.23 -3.80
CA ALA A 288 20.84 8.64 -3.02
C ALA A 288 21.15 7.19 -2.62
N MET A 289 21.69 6.39 -3.53
CA MET A 289 22.13 5.02 -3.25
C MET A 289 23.24 4.97 -2.21
N VAL A 290 24.25 5.84 -2.31
CA VAL A 290 25.33 5.92 -1.31
C VAL A 290 24.77 6.31 0.06
N VAL A 291 23.87 7.29 0.12
CA VAL A 291 23.21 7.69 1.38
C VAL A 291 22.38 6.55 1.97
N LEU A 292 21.66 5.79 1.14
CA LEU A 292 20.90 4.62 1.60
C LEU A 292 21.82 3.53 2.15
N VAL A 293 22.91 3.20 1.46
CA VAL A 293 23.88 2.19 1.90
C VAL A 293 24.53 2.62 3.21
N ILE A 294 25.09 3.83 3.26
CA ILE A 294 25.73 4.36 4.48
C ILE A 294 24.72 4.44 5.62
N GLY A 295 23.51 4.94 5.35
CA GLY A 295 22.43 5.02 6.33
C GLY A 295 22.06 3.65 6.89
N SER A 296 21.96 2.62 6.03
CA SER A 296 21.67 1.25 6.46
C SER A 296 22.77 0.66 7.34
N VAL A 297 24.04 0.92 7.02
CA VAL A 297 25.19 0.47 7.81
C VAL A 297 25.22 1.18 9.17
N ILE A 298 25.06 2.50 9.20
CA ILE A 298 25.06 3.29 10.44
C ILE A 298 23.92 2.84 11.34
N ILE A 299 22.69 2.73 10.83
CA ILE A 299 21.55 2.32 11.66
C ILE A 299 21.74 0.88 12.15
N GLY A 300 22.27 -0.03 11.30
CA GLY A 300 22.60 -1.40 11.70
C GLY A 300 23.67 -1.48 12.81
N LEU A 301 24.60 -0.53 12.86
CA LEU A 301 25.63 -0.45 13.90
C LEU A 301 25.13 0.21 15.21
N PHE A 302 24.20 1.16 15.13
CA PHE A 302 23.85 2.04 16.27
C PHE A 302 22.42 1.88 16.79
N SER A 303 21.56 1.05 16.18
CA SER A 303 20.18 0.89 16.67
C SER A 303 19.51 -0.42 16.29
N SER A 304 19.26 -1.26 17.30
CA SER A 304 18.31 -2.37 17.22
C SER A 304 16.84 -1.91 17.15
N LYS A 305 16.55 -0.63 17.46
CA LYS A 305 15.18 -0.09 17.60
C LYS A 305 14.60 0.61 16.36
N TYR A 306 15.41 1.01 15.37
CA TYR A 306 14.94 1.63 14.11
C TYR A 306 14.86 0.61 12.97
N SER A 307 14.68 -0.65 13.34
CA SER A 307 14.91 -1.82 12.50
C SER A 307 13.86 -2.00 11.41
N TYR A 308 12.62 -1.58 11.60
CA TYR A 308 11.51 -2.03 10.75
C TYR A 308 11.65 -1.73 9.25
N ALA A 309 11.93 -0.48 8.86
CA ALA A 309 12.08 -0.13 7.44
C ALA A 309 13.34 -0.76 6.82
N LEU A 310 14.40 -0.88 7.61
CA LEU A 310 15.63 -1.54 7.17
C LEU A 310 15.47 -3.04 7.08
N ILE A 311 14.72 -3.68 7.98
CA ILE A 311 14.43 -5.11 7.88
C ILE A 311 13.58 -5.37 6.64
N ARG A 312 12.60 -4.52 6.30
CA ARG A 312 11.87 -4.66 5.01
C ARG A 312 12.80 -4.56 3.79
N LEU A 313 13.76 -3.64 3.82
CA LEU A 313 14.71 -3.45 2.72
C LEU A 313 15.75 -4.58 2.65
N THR A 314 16.31 -5.00 3.77
CA THR A 314 17.25 -6.12 3.82
C THR A 314 16.55 -7.42 3.49
N THR A 315 15.34 -7.67 4.00
CA THR A 315 14.51 -8.83 3.64
C THR A 315 14.23 -8.90 2.14
N PHE A 316 14.01 -7.75 1.50
CA PHE A 316 13.86 -7.69 0.04
C PHE A 316 15.18 -8.00 -0.70
N MET A 317 16.32 -7.52 -0.21
CA MET A 317 17.63 -7.71 -0.85
C MET A 317 18.33 -9.03 -0.50
N THR A 318 17.89 -9.75 0.54
CA THR A 318 18.50 -10.99 0.99
C THR A 318 18.41 -12.06 -0.10
N THR A 319 19.57 -12.51 -0.59
CA THR A 319 19.70 -13.62 -1.54
C THR A 319 19.94 -14.97 -0.85
N ASP A 320 20.24 -14.97 0.45
CA ASP A 320 20.45 -16.21 1.21
C ASP A 320 19.13 -16.94 1.45
N SER A 321 19.06 -18.18 0.96
CA SER A 321 17.90 -19.07 1.08
C SER A 321 17.47 -19.33 2.52
N GLN A 322 18.40 -19.48 3.47
CA GLN A 322 18.08 -19.80 4.86
C GLN A 322 17.54 -18.58 5.61
N GLN A 323 18.22 -17.44 5.44
CA GLN A 323 17.78 -16.17 6.00
C GLN A 323 16.45 -15.69 5.38
N LYS A 324 16.23 -15.94 4.08
CA LYS A 324 14.97 -15.66 3.40
C LYS A 324 13.82 -16.51 3.95
N LEU A 325 14.03 -17.79 4.22
CA LEU A 325 13.02 -18.65 4.86
C LEU A 325 12.65 -18.19 6.28
N TYR A 326 13.64 -17.77 7.07
CA TYR A 326 13.41 -17.20 8.41
C TYR A 326 12.68 -15.83 8.34
N GLN A 327 13.05 -14.97 7.40
CA GLN A 327 12.44 -13.65 7.25
C GLN A 327 11.04 -13.72 6.60
N GLU A 328 10.79 -14.68 5.70
CA GLU A 328 9.46 -14.97 5.13
C GLU A 328 8.44 -15.43 6.18
N GLN A 329 8.92 -16.01 7.28
CA GLN A 329 8.07 -16.43 8.41
C GLN A 329 7.62 -15.25 9.28
N HIS A 330 8.34 -14.12 9.25
CA HIS A 330 8.10 -12.97 10.15
C HIS A 330 7.74 -11.68 9.40
N GLU A 331 8.65 -11.14 8.57
CA GLU A 331 8.46 -9.84 7.88
C GLU A 331 8.06 -9.97 6.40
N GLY A 332 8.49 -11.05 5.73
CA GLY A 332 8.15 -11.34 4.33
C GLY A 332 6.80 -12.07 4.16
N TRP A 333 6.16 -12.46 5.26
CA TRP A 333 4.90 -13.19 5.26
C TRP A 333 3.80 -12.46 4.48
N GLN A 334 3.62 -11.17 4.75
CA GLN A 334 2.61 -10.34 4.12
C GLN A 334 2.79 -10.31 2.59
N LEU A 335 4.03 -10.17 2.12
CA LEU A 335 4.35 -10.17 0.70
C LEU A 335 4.11 -11.54 0.05
N LYS A 336 4.53 -12.62 0.71
CA LYS A 336 4.33 -13.98 0.20
C LYS A 336 2.86 -14.32 0.03
N GLN A 337 2.03 -13.98 1.00
CA GLN A 337 0.58 -14.17 0.91
C GLN A 337 -0.05 -13.29 -0.16
N GLY A 338 0.43 -12.05 -0.32
CA GLY A 338 0.03 -11.16 -1.40
C GLY A 338 0.26 -11.77 -2.79
N ILE A 339 1.48 -12.26 -3.05
CA ILE A 339 1.84 -12.92 -4.31
C ILE A 339 0.98 -14.18 -4.55
N MET A 340 0.75 -14.99 -3.51
CA MET A 340 -0.14 -16.15 -3.61
C MET A 340 -1.59 -15.76 -3.94
N ALA A 341 -2.10 -14.66 -3.37
CA ALA A 341 -3.44 -14.14 -3.67
C ALA A 341 -3.54 -13.68 -5.13
N VAL A 342 -2.55 -12.92 -5.61
CA VAL A 342 -2.49 -12.48 -7.02
C VAL A 342 -2.43 -13.67 -7.96
N GLY A 343 -1.58 -14.67 -7.68
CA GLY A 343 -1.48 -15.90 -8.48
C GLY A 343 -2.75 -16.75 -8.44
N GLY A 344 -3.37 -16.85 -7.27
CA GLY A 344 -4.61 -17.62 -7.04
C GLY A 344 -5.81 -17.08 -7.80
N GLY A 345 -5.83 -15.79 -8.15
CA GLY A 345 -6.92 -15.20 -8.95
C GLY A 345 -7.01 -15.71 -10.39
N GLY A 346 -5.92 -16.22 -10.98
CA GLY A 346 -5.92 -16.69 -12.36
C GLY A 346 -6.45 -15.65 -13.37
N PHE A 347 -7.04 -16.11 -14.49
CA PHE A 347 -7.50 -15.20 -15.56
C PHE A 347 -8.79 -14.44 -15.23
N ARG A 348 -9.75 -15.10 -14.54
CA ARG A 348 -11.11 -14.60 -14.30
C ARG A 348 -11.42 -14.26 -12.84
N GLY A 349 -10.51 -14.54 -11.92
CA GLY A 349 -10.74 -14.39 -10.49
C GLY A 349 -11.47 -15.59 -9.88
N GLN A 350 -11.40 -15.70 -8.56
CA GLN A 350 -12.14 -16.69 -7.76
C GLN A 350 -13.61 -16.31 -7.56
N GLY A 351 -13.98 -15.08 -7.92
CA GLY A 351 -15.32 -14.51 -7.76
C GLY A 351 -15.40 -13.51 -6.61
N TYR A 352 -16.29 -12.53 -6.77
CA TYR A 352 -16.43 -11.42 -5.84
C TYR A 352 -16.77 -11.90 -4.42
N GLY A 353 -16.06 -11.39 -3.42
CA GLY A 353 -16.25 -11.78 -2.04
C GLY A 353 -15.62 -13.13 -1.66
N LYS A 354 -15.13 -13.93 -2.61
CA LYS A 354 -14.64 -15.30 -2.40
C LYS A 354 -13.13 -15.43 -2.24
N GLY A 355 -12.37 -14.33 -2.24
CA GLY A 355 -10.93 -14.37 -1.97
C GLY A 355 -10.65 -15.03 -0.62
N LEU A 356 -9.77 -16.03 -0.60
CA LEU A 356 -9.48 -16.87 0.55
C LEU A 356 -8.34 -16.28 1.38
N GLN A 357 -7.34 -15.69 0.72
CA GLN A 357 -6.19 -15.12 1.42
C GLN A 357 -6.58 -13.87 2.22
N LYS A 358 -7.58 -13.11 1.76
CA LYS A 358 -8.17 -12.01 2.54
C LYS A 358 -8.93 -12.44 3.80
N MET A 359 -9.26 -13.72 3.98
CA MET A 359 -10.04 -14.20 5.14
C MET A 359 -9.21 -14.40 6.41
N GLY A 360 -7.90 -14.14 6.36
CA GLY A 360 -7.05 -14.14 7.55
C GLY A 360 -5.54 -14.19 7.28
N ALA A 361 -5.11 -14.42 6.04
CA ALA A 361 -3.70 -14.56 5.67
C ALA A 361 -3.05 -13.24 5.21
N LEU A 362 -3.84 -12.28 4.69
CA LEU A 362 -3.41 -10.92 4.37
C LEU A 362 -3.70 -9.94 5.52
N PRO A 363 -2.68 -9.49 6.27
CA PRO A 363 -2.78 -8.29 7.08
C PRO A 363 -3.18 -7.09 6.20
N GLU A 364 -4.03 -6.21 6.72
CA GLU A 364 -4.34 -4.93 6.06
C GLU A 364 -4.88 -5.03 4.61
N ALA A 365 -5.60 -6.13 4.29
CA ALA A 365 -6.20 -6.40 2.97
C ALA A 365 -7.10 -5.28 2.40
N HIS A 366 -7.54 -4.33 3.22
CA HIS A 366 -8.39 -3.21 2.82
C HIS A 366 -7.57 -1.95 2.49
N SER A 367 -6.28 -1.87 2.87
CA SER A 367 -5.43 -0.69 2.70
C SER A 367 -4.23 -0.99 1.77
N ASP A 368 -3.07 -1.34 2.31
CA ASP A 368 -1.79 -1.55 1.58
C ASP A 368 -1.76 -2.85 0.76
N MET A 369 -2.59 -3.84 1.10
CA MET A 369 -2.70 -5.11 0.37
C MET A 369 -4.00 -5.24 -0.42
N ILE A 370 -4.69 -4.13 -0.70
CA ILE A 370 -5.96 -4.16 -1.43
C ILE A 370 -5.82 -4.70 -2.86
N PHE A 371 -4.68 -4.43 -3.51
CA PHE A 371 -4.44 -4.90 -4.86
C PHE A 371 -4.37 -6.43 -4.90
N ASP A 372 -3.75 -7.06 -3.90
CA ASP A 372 -3.63 -8.51 -3.81
C ASP A 372 -4.98 -9.17 -3.53
N ALA A 373 -5.67 -8.66 -2.52
CA ALA A 373 -7.00 -9.15 -2.13
C ALA A 373 -8.00 -9.04 -3.30
N PHE A 374 -7.94 -7.94 -4.04
CA PHE A 374 -8.82 -7.74 -5.18
C PHE A 374 -8.39 -8.59 -6.38
N SER A 375 -7.08 -8.70 -6.66
CA SER A 375 -6.54 -9.55 -7.73
C SER A 375 -7.00 -11.00 -7.60
N GLU A 376 -7.09 -11.54 -6.39
CA GLU A 376 -7.61 -12.88 -6.13
C GLU A 376 -9.07 -13.04 -6.60
N GLU A 377 -9.90 -12.02 -6.43
CA GLU A 377 -11.35 -12.09 -6.66
C GLU A 377 -11.75 -11.86 -8.12
N ILE A 378 -11.10 -10.92 -8.78
CA ILE A 378 -11.42 -10.47 -10.14
C ILE A 378 -10.43 -10.98 -11.20
N GLY A 379 -9.27 -11.49 -10.76
CA GLY A 379 -8.23 -12.04 -11.62
C GLY A 379 -7.59 -11.02 -12.55
N LEU A 380 -6.85 -11.54 -13.52
CA LEU A 380 -6.09 -10.74 -14.47
C LEU A 380 -6.95 -9.73 -15.25
N LEU A 381 -8.15 -10.12 -15.69
CA LEU A 381 -9.02 -9.24 -16.48
C LEU A 381 -9.43 -7.97 -15.72
N GLY A 382 -9.81 -8.10 -14.44
CA GLY A 382 -10.15 -6.93 -13.66
C GLY A 382 -8.92 -6.07 -13.32
N ASN A 383 -7.74 -6.68 -13.17
CA ASN A 383 -6.49 -5.94 -12.99
C ASN A 383 -6.13 -5.13 -14.24
N LEU A 384 -6.32 -5.70 -15.44
CA LEU A 384 -6.16 -4.99 -16.70
C LEU A 384 -7.17 -3.83 -16.83
N LEU A 385 -8.41 -4.02 -16.38
CA LEU A 385 -9.39 -2.94 -16.34
C LEU A 385 -8.94 -1.81 -15.40
N LEU A 386 -8.48 -2.13 -14.18
CA LEU A 386 -7.96 -1.16 -13.22
C LEU A 386 -6.79 -0.35 -13.81
N LEU A 387 -5.81 -1.04 -14.39
CA LEU A 387 -4.67 -0.41 -15.04
C LEU A 387 -5.11 0.45 -16.23
N GLY A 388 -6.09 0.00 -17.00
CA GLY A 388 -6.71 0.77 -18.08
C GLY A 388 -7.36 2.06 -17.60
N LEU A 389 -8.03 2.05 -16.44
CA LEU A 389 -8.61 3.25 -15.83
C LEU A 389 -7.54 4.25 -15.39
N TYR A 390 -6.46 3.79 -14.73
CA TYR A 390 -5.33 4.66 -14.39
C TYR A 390 -4.65 5.22 -15.64
N PHE A 391 -4.40 4.38 -16.64
CA PHE A 391 -3.80 4.81 -17.90
C PHE A 391 -4.66 5.87 -18.59
N GLY A 392 -5.98 5.67 -18.63
CA GLY A 392 -6.92 6.65 -19.15
C GLY A 392 -6.86 7.99 -18.40
N LEU A 393 -6.81 7.97 -17.07
CA LEU A 393 -6.62 9.17 -16.25
C LEU A 393 -5.30 9.87 -16.60
N PHE A 394 -4.18 9.15 -16.56
CA PHE A 394 -2.84 9.71 -16.78
C PHE A 394 -2.68 10.28 -18.17
N TYR A 395 -3.14 9.56 -19.20
CA TYR A 395 -3.10 10.00 -20.58
C TYR A 395 -3.85 11.34 -20.76
N ASN A 396 -5.09 11.44 -20.25
CA ASN A 396 -5.89 12.66 -20.42
C ASN A 396 -5.29 13.86 -19.68
N VAL A 397 -4.71 13.66 -18.50
CA VAL A 397 -4.03 14.72 -17.75
C VAL A 397 -2.77 15.19 -18.50
N ILE A 398 -1.89 14.28 -18.90
CA ILE A 398 -0.65 14.61 -19.62
C ILE A 398 -0.94 15.36 -20.92
N ARG A 399 -1.89 14.86 -21.72
CA ARG A 399 -2.33 15.52 -22.96
C ARG A 399 -2.91 16.91 -22.70
N GLY A 400 -3.67 17.08 -21.61
CA GLY A 400 -4.21 18.39 -21.23
C GLY A 400 -3.11 19.36 -20.79
N LEU A 401 -2.08 18.87 -20.09
CA LEU A 401 -0.97 19.69 -19.62
C LEU A 401 -0.12 20.25 -20.75
N GLU A 402 -0.01 19.57 -21.91
CA GLU A 402 0.71 20.10 -23.08
C GLU A 402 0.23 21.50 -23.49
N GLU A 403 -1.07 21.75 -23.35
CA GLU A 403 -1.74 22.99 -23.76
C GLU A 403 -1.58 24.15 -22.76
N ILE A 404 -1.03 23.91 -21.57
CA ILE A 404 -0.84 24.93 -20.53
C ILE A 404 0.35 25.82 -20.88
N LYS A 405 0.12 27.15 -20.86
CA LYS A 405 1.12 28.16 -21.19
C LYS A 405 1.96 28.60 -19.98
N ASP A 406 1.33 28.74 -18.81
CA ASP A 406 2.04 29.17 -17.60
C ASP A 406 3.01 28.07 -17.13
N PRO A 407 4.34 28.32 -17.10
CA PRO A 407 5.33 27.31 -16.72
C PRO A 407 5.19 26.85 -15.26
N TYR A 408 4.70 27.72 -14.37
CA TYR A 408 4.46 27.35 -12.97
C TYR A 408 3.31 26.36 -12.86
N PHE A 409 2.14 26.67 -13.44
CA PHE A 409 0.99 25.76 -13.39
C PHE A 409 1.22 24.47 -14.16
N LYS A 410 1.99 24.53 -15.26
CA LYS A 410 2.44 23.33 -15.97
C LYS A 410 3.28 22.45 -15.06
N LEU A 411 4.24 23.01 -14.32
CA LEU A 411 5.03 22.27 -13.34
C LEU A 411 4.20 21.71 -12.18
N VAL A 412 3.24 22.47 -11.64
CA VAL A 412 2.32 21.97 -10.61
C VAL A 412 1.55 20.77 -11.14
N GLY A 413 0.97 20.87 -12.34
CA GLY A 413 0.26 19.77 -12.99
C GLY A 413 1.14 18.54 -13.21
N ILE A 414 2.38 18.72 -13.69
CA ILE A 414 3.35 17.64 -13.84
C ILE A 414 3.70 17.00 -12.49
N GLY A 415 3.90 17.79 -11.44
CA GLY A 415 4.15 17.28 -10.09
C GLY A 415 2.99 16.46 -9.54
N LEU A 416 1.76 16.98 -9.66
CA LEU A 416 0.56 16.28 -9.19
C LEU A 416 0.35 14.97 -9.97
N ILE A 417 0.46 14.96 -11.30
CA ILE A 417 0.24 13.70 -12.04
C ILE A 417 1.38 12.69 -11.80
N SER A 418 2.62 13.17 -11.67
CA SER A 418 3.78 12.30 -11.39
C SER A 418 3.64 11.63 -10.03
N LEU A 419 3.14 12.36 -9.01
CA LEU A 419 2.91 11.79 -7.69
C LEU A 419 1.91 10.61 -7.74
N LEU A 420 0.80 10.77 -8.46
CA LEU A 420 -0.19 9.67 -8.64
C LEU A 420 0.42 8.47 -9.36
N ILE A 421 1.15 8.72 -10.46
CA ILE A 421 1.79 7.65 -11.26
C ILE A 421 2.78 6.86 -10.41
N ILE A 422 3.66 7.57 -9.69
CA ILE A 422 4.67 6.94 -8.84
C ILE A 422 3.99 6.17 -7.71
N GLN A 423 2.99 6.73 -7.05
CA GLN A 423 2.30 6.05 -5.95
C GLN A 423 1.59 4.77 -6.43
N VAL A 424 0.92 4.80 -7.58
CA VAL A 424 0.33 3.59 -8.19
C VAL A 424 1.39 2.56 -8.55
N PHE A 425 2.49 2.99 -9.18
CA PHE A 425 3.59 2.10 -9.55
C PHE A 425 4.25 1.45 -8.32
N VAL A 426 4.51 2.24 -7.27
CA VAL A 426 5.12 1.75 -6.04
C VAL A 426 4.20 0.77 -5.34
N HIS A 427 2.91 1.10 -5.20
CA HIS A 427 1.95 0.21 -4.55
C HIS A 427 1.85 -1.13 -5.30
N ILE A 428 1.56 -1.12 -6.60
CA ILE A 428 1.43 -2.37 -7.37
C ILE A 428 2.79 -3.11 -7.40
N GLY A 429 3.90 -2.39 -7.49
CA GLY A 429 5.24 -2.98 -7.44
C GLY A 429 5.54 -3.68 -6.11
N VAL A 430 5.08 -3.14 -4.98
CA VAL A 430 5.20 -3.80 -3.67
C VAL A 430 4.40 -5.09 -3.64
N ASN A 431 3.13 -5.02 -4.05
CA ASN A 431 2.21 -6.16 -4.08
C ASN A 431 2.69 -7.30 -5.00
N LEU A 432 3.38 -6.97 -6.09
CA LEU A 432 4.00 -7.94 -7.00
C LEU A 432 5.41 -8.40 -6.56
N GLY A 433 5.94 -7.90 -5.44
CA GLY A 433 7.28 -8.24 -4.97
C GLY A 433 8.42 -7.68 -5.83
N ILE A 434 8.15 -6.65 -6.63
CA ILE A 434 9.14 -5.91 -7.43
C ILE A 434 9.84 -4.84 -6.57
N LEU A 435 9.16 -4.33 -5.54
CA LEU A 435 9.65 -3.28 -4.64
C LEU A 435 9.48 -3.69 -3.17
N PRO A 436 10.31 -3.16 -2.25
CA PRO A 436 10.18 -3.43 -0.82
C PRO A 436 8.91 -2.77 -0.25
N ASN A 437 8.29 -3.41 0.74
CA ASN A 437 7.01 -2.93 1.29
C ASN A 437 7.11 -1.50 1.87
N THR A 438 6.35 -0.57 1.30
CA THR A 438 6.34 0.86 1.68
C THR A 438 5.12 1.29 2.49
N GLY A 439 4.07 0.46 2.58
CA GLY A 439 2.82 0.81 3.28
C GLY A 439 2.04 1.98 2.67
N LEU A 440 2.32 2.34 1.41
CA LEU A 440 1.58 3.38 0.69
C LEU A 440 0.21 2.85 0.27
N THR A 441 -0.78 3.73 0.16
CA THR A 441 -2.14 3.41 -0.29
C THR A 441 -2.28 3.56 -1.81
N LEU A 442 -3.12 2.72 -2.43
CA LEU A 442 -3.40 2.77 -3.86
C LEU A 442 -4.39 3.93 -4.12
N PRO A 443 -4.01 4.98 -4.88
CA PRO A 443 -4.84 6.16 -5.03
C PRO A 443 -6.26 5.85 -5.52
N PHE A 444 -7.29 6.41 -4.89
CA PHE A 444 -8.72 6.18 -5.15
C PHE A 444 -9.27 4.77 -4.81
N VAL A 445 -8.41 3.77 -4.66
CA VAL A 445 -8.83 2.36 -4.51
C VAL A 445 -8.74 1.90 -3.06
N SER A 446 -7.57 2.04 -2.43
CA SER A 446 -7.34 1.60 -1.05
C SER A 446 -8.23 2.32 -0.04
N HIS A 447 -8.53 1.63 1.05
CA HIS A 447 -9.08 2.27 2.23
C HIS A 447 -8.02 3.19 2.85
N GLY A 448 -8.38 4.45 3.00
CA GLY A 448 -7.51 5.45 3.59
C GLY A 448 -8.21 6.80 3.58
N GLY A 449 -8.81 7.19 4.71
CA GLY A 449 -9.67 8.37 4.76
C GLY A 449 -8.98 9.64 4.29
N THR A 450 -7.80 9.93 4.86
CA THR A 450 -7.01 11.11 4.49
C THR A 450 -6.45 11.01 3.07
N ALA A 451 -5.90 9.84 2.69
CA ALA A 451 -5.35 9.63 1.35
C ALA A 451 -6.42 9.82 0.27
N LEU A 452 -7.63 9.29 0.46
CA LEU A 452 -8.75 9.50 -0.43
C LEU A 452 -9.10 10.99 -0.58
N MET A 453 -9.21 11.72 0.55
CA MET A 453 -9.48 13.16 0.55
C MET A 453 -8.42 13.94 -0.24
N ILE A 454 -7.13 13.64 -0.03
CA ILE A 454 -6.04 14.30 -0.77
C ILE A 454 -6.03 13.94 -2.25
N ASN A 455 -6.31 12.68 -2.63
CA ASN A 455 -6.42 12.27 -4.02
C ASN A 455 -7.51 13.07 -4.77
N PHE A 456 -8.64 13.33 -4.11
CA PHE A 456 -9.73 14.14 -4.65
C PHE A 456 -9.40 15.64 -4.74
N ILE A 457 -8.69 16.19 -3.75
CA ILE A 457 -8.14 17.55 -3.83
C ILE A 457 -7.16 17.66 -4.99
N GLN A 458 -6.26 16.71 -5.14
CA GLN A 458 -5.31 16.63 -6.24
C GLN A 458 -5.99 16.57 -7.61
N LEU A 459 -7.04 15.75 -7.74
CA LEU A 459 -7.85 15.67 -8.95
C LEU A 459 -8.52 17.02 -9.28
N THR A 460 -9.02 17.70 -8.25
CA THR A 460 -9.66 19.02 -8.38
C THR A 460 -8.65 20.09 -8.82
N LEU A 461 -7.45 20.09 -8.25
CA LEU A 461 -6.37 21.00 -8.62
C LEU A 461 -5.92 20.77 -10.06
N ILE A 462 -5.75 19.51 -10.48
CA ILE A 462 -5.45 19.15 -11.87
C ILE A 462 -6.55 19.67 -12.79
N TYR A 463 -7.82 19.37 -12.49
CA TYR A 463 -8.94 19.85 -13.30
C TYR A 463 -8.94 21.36 -13.44
N LYS A 464 -8.72 22.08 -12.33
CA LYS A 464 -8.67 23.54 -12.29
C LYS A 464 -7.56 24.10 -13.19
N ILE A 465 -6.36 23.51 -13.15
CA ILE A 465 -5.25 23.90 -14.03
C ILE A 465 -5.62 23.68 -15.50
N LEU A 466 -6.22 22.53 -15.83
CA LEU A 466 -6.58 22.18 -17.21
C LEU A 466 -7.70 23.04 -17.83
N VAL A 467 -8.55 23.64 -16.99
CA VAL A 467 -9.63 24.55 -17.43
C VAL A 467 -9.12 25.98 -17.61
N ASN A 468 -8.20 26.43 -16.75
CA ASN A 468 -7.66 27.80 -16.76
C ASN A 468 -6.32 27.86 -17.52
N LYS A 469 -6.34 27.52 -18.82
CA LYS A 469 -5.14 27.32 -19.68
C LYS A 469 -4.25 28.54 -19.87
#